data_AF-A0A2J6SUE9-F1
#
_entry.id   AF-A0A2J6SUE9-F1
#
_cell.length_a   1.000
_cell.length_b   1.000
_cell.length_c   1.000
_cell.angle_alpha   90.00
_cell.angle_beta   90.00
_cell.angle_gamma   90.00
#
_symmetry.space_group_name_H-M   'P 1'
#
loop_
_entity.id
_entity.type
_entity.pdbx_description
1 polymer ?
#
loop_
_entity_poly.entity_id
_entity_poly.type
_entity_poly.pdbx_seq_one_letter_code
_entity_poly.pdbx_strand_id
1 'polypeptide(L)'
;MAGLPTGDILSGAESQLLRTFCTSMSYTDDDLDDYARLLQTGPLEAIRSDFDQRVETSGIDAARQSLLDLAYGPTKIPLYNYILQLTILVLHRRSMYLSYFRFLALEAKVPVDSADLSGNTTLMYSISTKPYLDTEVAEILLQAGADINHRNRYGSVAAHDIVMAMDYSPAGKKKVVDALRFFLENGGDINIADGDGVTAKRIGTPVQRLIPELGPLLNGGGGSGNASAATKAKKVGRNDPCSCGSKKKYKVCCGKV
;
A
#
# COMPACT_ATOMS: atom_id res chain seq x y z
N MET A 1 -15.70 -6.36 16.95
CA MET A 1 -15.86 -6.71 15.52
C MET A 1 -16.37 -8.15 15.38
N ALA A 2 -17.57 -8.46 15.87
CA ALA A 2 -18.14 -9.79 15.68
C ALA A 2 -18.64 -9.92 14.22
N GLY A 3 -18.31 -11.03 13.55
CA GLY A 3 -18.84 -11.35 12.22
C GLY A 3 -17.98 -10.95 11.02
N LEU A 4 -16.85 -10.29 11.20
CA LEU A 4 -15.91 -10.09 10.09
C LEU A 4 -15.02 -11.32 9.89
N PRO A 5 -14.69 -11.67 8.63
CA PRO A 5 -13.82 -12.80 8.35
C PRO A 5 -12.42 -12.57 8.91
N THR A 6 -11.76 -13.63 9.36
CA THR A 6 -10.43 -13.60 10.00
C THR A 6 -9.30 -14.11 9.10
N GLY A 7 -9.63 -14.65 7.91
CA GLY A 7 -8.64 -15.13 6.96
C GLY A 7 -7.74 -14.01 6.42
N ASP A 8 -6.50 -14.39 6.09
CA ASP A 8 -5.48 -13.51 5.49
C ASP A 8 -5.86 -13.15 4.05
N ILE A 9 -6.22 -14.15 3.24
CA ILE A 9 -6.79 -13.98 1.89
C ILE A 9 -8.20 -14.55 1.89
N LEU A 10 -9.15 -13.70 1.51
CA LEU A 10 -10.59 -13.97 1.47
C LEU A 10 -11.03 -14.24 0.04
N SER A 11 -12.12 -14.99 -0.12
CA SER A 11 -12.77 -15.24 -1.41
C SER A 11 -14.30 -15.23 -1.27
N GLY A 12 -15.01 -15.11 -2.40
CA GLY A 12 -16.47 -15.23 -2.44
C GLY A 12 -17.22 -14.37 -1.40
N ALA A 13 -18.04 -15.02 -0.57
CA ALA A 13 -18.92 -14.35 0.40
C ALA A 13 -18.15 -13.60 1.51
N GLU A 14 -16.98 -14.11 1.93
CA GLU A 14 -16.16 -13.46 2.95
C GLU A 14 -15.58 -12.13 2.44
N SER A 15 -15.05 -12.15 1.20
CA SER A 15 -14.58 -10.95 0.52
C SER A 15 -15.70 -9.92 0.37
N GLN A 16 -16.91 -10.38 0.01
CA GLN A 16 -18.05 -9.49 -0.14
C GLN A 16 -18.48 -8.86 1.20
N LEU A 17 -18.49 -9.66 2.28
CA LEU A 17 -18.84 -9.17 3.61
C LEU A 17 -17.87 -8.07 4.09
N LEU A 18 -16.56 -8.29 3.93
CA LEU A 18 -15.55 -7.29 4.29
C LEU A 18 -15.68 -6.03 3.42
N ARG A 19 -15.88 -6.17 2.11
CA ARG A 19 -16.11 -5.02 1.22
C ARG A 19 -17.30 -4.20 1.68
N THR A 20 -18.44 -4.84 1.93
CA THR A 20 -19.65 -4.16 2.39
C THR A 20 -19.39 -3.38 3.67
N PHE A 21 -18.74 -4.00 4.67
CA PHE A 21 -18.38 -3.32 5.91
C PHE A 21 -17.47 -2.11 5.64
N CYS A 22 -16.37 -2.28 4.91
CA CYS A 22 -15.42 -1.20 4.66
C CYS A 22 -16.05 -0.03 3.87
N THR A 23 -17.04 -0.30 2.99
CA THR A 23 -17.76 0.74 2.25
C THR A 23 -18.88 1.42 3.05
N SER A 24 -19.35 0.80 4.14
CA SER A 24 -20.44 1.34 4.97
C SER A 24 -19.94 2.07 6.22
N MET A 25 -18.64 2.09 6.47
CA MET A 25 -18.05 2.65 7.68
C MET A 25 -17.15 3.84 7.34
N SER A 26 -17.23 4.86 8.19
CA SER A 26 -16.34 6.02 8.18
C SER A 26 -15.80 6.21 9.59
N TYR A 27 -14.63 6.83 9.72
CA TYR A 27 -14.17 7.32 11.01
C TYR A 27 -14.86 8.65 11.34
N THR A 28 -14.95 8.99 12.62
CA THR A 28 -15.41 10.29 13.13
C THR A 28 -14.28 11.01 13.87
N ASP A 29 -14.52 12.24 14.31
CA ASP A 29 -13.54 12.97 15.13
C ASP A 29 -13.22 12.26 16.46
N ASP A 30 -14.11 11.41 16.96
CA ASP A 30 -13.90 10.63 18.20
C ASP A 30 -12.91 9.47 17.99
N ASP A 31 -12.69 9.05 16.74
CA ASP A 31 -11.74 8.00 16.38
C ASP A 31 -10.29 8.52 16.27
N LEU A 32 -10.08 9.84 16.36
CA LEU A 32 -8.80 10.50 16.14
C LEU A 32 -8.10 10.82 17.46
N ASP A 33 -6.84 10.39 17.58
CA ASP A 33 -5.97 10.77 18.69
C ASP A 33 -5.35 12.17 18.49
N ASP A 34 -4.58 12.62 19.48
CA ASP A 34 -3.92 13.93 19.43
C ASP A 34 -2.92 14.03 18.27
N TYR A 35 -2.27 12.92 17.89
CA TYR A 35 -1.31 12.90 16.80
C TYR A 35 -2.01 13.04 15.43
N ALA A 36 -3.17 12.41 15.23
CA ALA A 36 -4.01 12.62 14.06
C ALA A 36 -4.43 14.09 13.92
N ARG A 37 -4.83 14.74 15.03
CA ARG A 37 -5.18 16.17 15.04
C ARG A 37 -3.96 17.06 14.75
N LEU A 38 -2.80 16.69 15.26
CA LEU A 38 -1.54 17.35 14.94
C LEU A 38 -1.23 17.26 13.43
N LEU A 39 -1.39 16.07 12.84
CA LEU A 39 -1.18 15.86 11.40
C LEU A 39 -2.09 16.72 10.52
N GLN A 40 -3.31 17.05 10.97
CA GLN A 40 -4.22 17.89 10.17
C GLN A 40 -3.64 19.30 9.92
N THR A 41 -2.99 19.91 10.93
CA THR A 41 -2.71 21.35 10.93
C THR A 41 -1.32 21.78 11.38
N GLY A 42 -0.59 20.93 12.08
CA GLY A 42 0.71 21.26 12.69
C GLY A 42 1.78 21.62 11.67
N PRO A 43 2.87 22.29 12.06
CA PRO A 43 4.07 22.42 11.23
C PRO A 43 4.88 21.12 11.27
N LEU A 44 5.76 20.92 10.27
CA LEU A 44 6.69 19.77 10.24
C LEU A 44 7.52 19.64 11.53
N GLU A 45 7.94 20.74 12.13
CA GLU A 45 8.73 20.72 13.37
C GLU A 45 7.98 20.10 14.55
N ALA A 46 6.65 20.23 14.59
CA ALA A 46 5.87 19.58 15.63
C ALA A 46 5.80 18.05 15.42
N ILE A 47 5.78 17.59 14.16
CA ILE A 47 5.87 16.16 13.83
C ILE A 47 7.25 15.59 14.18
N ARG A 48 8.31 16.36 13.93
CA ARG A 48 9.68 16.00 14.35
C ARG A 48 9.78 15.91 15.87
N SER A 49 9.27 16.91 16.58
CA SER A 49 9.28 16.92 18.05
C SER A 49 8.51 15.76 18.66
N ASP A 50 7.34 15.38 18.12
CA ASP A 50 6.59 14.20 18.58
C ASP A 50 7.41 12.92 18.37
N PHE A 51 8.02 12.75 17.19
CA PHE A 51 8.88 11.60 16.92
C PHE A 51 10.09 11.54 17.86
N ASP A 52 10.80 12.67 18.04
CA ASP A 52 11.96 12.76 18.93
C ASP A 52 11.57 12.40 20.37
N GLN A 53 10.42 12.87 20.85
CA GLN A 53 9.91 12.52 22.18
C GLN A 53 9.61 11.02 22.32
N ARG A 54 9.06 10.36 21.29
CA ARG A 54 8.87 8.90 21.28
C ARG A 54 10.20 8.16 21.34
N VAL A 55 11.20 8.65 20.60
CA VAL A 55 12.56 8.09 20.59
C VAL A 55 13.21 8.22 21.96
N GLU A 56 13.13 9.38 22.59
CA GLU A 56 13.63 9.61 23.95
C GLU A 56 12.95 8.70 24.98
N THR A 57 11.64 8.47 24.83
CA THR A 57 10.84 7.69 25.76
C THR A 57 11.08 6.19 25.64
N SER A 58 11.23 5.67 24.41
CA SER A 58 11.13 4.23 24.14
C SER A 58 12.24 3.65 23.25
N GLY A 59 13.11 4.49 22.71
CA GLY A 59 14.10 4.12 21.71
C GLY A 59 13.53 4.15 20.28
N ILE A 60 14.43 4.22 19.30
CA ILE A 60 14.07 4.50 17.90
C ILE A 60 13.18 3.42 17.25
N ASP A 61 13.42 2.15 17.57
CA ASP A 61 12.66 1.05 16.98
C ASP A 61 11.24 0.98 17.57
N ALA A 62 11.10 1.22 18.88
CA ALA A 62 9.79 1.30 19.52
C ALA A 62 9.01 2.54 19.07
N ALA A 63 9.69 3.67 18.83
CA ALA A 63 9.05 4.87 18.27
C ALA A 63 8.46 4.59 16.88
N ARG A 64 9.25 3.97 15.99
CA ARG A 64 8.79 3.54 14.65
C ARG A 64 7.62 2.57 14.74
N GLN A 65 7.71 1.58 15.62
CA GLN A 65 6.64 0.61 15.83
C GLN A 65 5.36 1.30 16.34
N SER A 66 5.49 2.25 17.28
CA SER A 66 4.33 2.98 17.80
C SER A 66 3.58 3.77 16.73
N LEU A 67 4.30 4.31 15.73
CA LEU A 67 3.71 4.99 14.58
C LEU A 67 3.16 4.01 13.54
N LEU A 68 3.80 2.85 13.37
CA LEU A 68 3.33 1.77 12.50
C LEU A 68 1.99 1.20 12.99
N ASP A 69 1.82 1.10 14.32
CA ASP A 69 0.65 0.53 14.97
C ASP A 69 -0.56 1.48 15.01
N LEU A 70 -0.39 2.74 14.60
CA LEU A 70 -1.49 3.71 14.54
C LEU A 70 -2.54 3.25 13.52
N ALA A 71 -3.78 3.18 13.98
CA ALA A 71 -4.94 2.82 13.16
C ALA A 71 -6.17 3.58 13.63
N TYR A 72 -6.80 4.32 12.72
CA TYR A 72 -7.96 5.17 13.04
C TYR A 72 -9.26 4.54 12.56
N GLY A 73 -10.27 4.63 13.43
CA GLY A 73 -11.64 4.28 13.13
C GLY A 73 -11.89 2.79 12.83
N PRO A 74 -13.13 2.48 12.43
CA PRO A 74 -13.62 1.10 12.31
C PRO A 74 -12.93 0.29 11.21
N THR A 75 -12.39 0.95 10.19
CA THR A 75 -11.68 0.33 9.05
C THR A 75 -10.16 0.31 9.25
N LYS A 76 -9.67 0.69 10.44
CA LYS A 76 -8.25 0.66 10.81
C LYS A 76 -7.37 1.45 9.84
N ILE A 77 -7.69 2.71 9.57
CA ILE A 77 -6.94 3.55 8.63
C ILE A 77 -5.53 3.78 9.18
N PRO A 78 -4.46 3.28 8.53
CA PRO A 78 -3.11 3.47 9.02
C PRO A 78 -2.61 4.91 8.82
N LEU A 79 -1.55 5.27 9.54
CA LEU A 79 -0.92 6.60 9.53
C LEU A 79 -0.76 7.18 8.11
N TYR A 80 -0.15 6.45 7.20
CA TYR A 80 0.13 6.96 5.86
C TYR A 80 -1.13 7.06 4.98
N ASN A 81 -2.15 6.22 5.18
CA ASN A 81 -3.44 6.36 4.50
C ASN A 81 -4.14 7.64 4.96
N TYR A 82 -4.05 7.95 6.26
CA TYR A 82 -4.59 9.17 6.82
C TYR A 82 -3.92 10.42 6.25
N ILE A 83 -2.58 10.45 6.22
CA ILE A 83 -1.83 11.57 5.62
C ILE A 83 -2.16 11.69 4.12
N LEU A 84 -2.21 10.58 3.38
CA LEU A 84 -2.59 10.57 1.97
C LEU A 84 -3.95 11.24 1.79
N GLN A 85 -4.98 10.87 2.56
CA GLN A 85 -6.30 11.47 2.48
C GLN A 85 -6.26 13.00 2.67
N LEU A 86 -5.45 13.50 3.62
CA LEU A 86 -5.29 14.94 3.85
C LEU A 86 -4.69 15.67 2.64
N THR A 87 -3.79 15.03 1.88
CA THR A 87 -3.23 15.61 0.65
C THR A 87 -4.28 15.97 -0.39
N ILE A 88 -5.44 15.32 -0.35
CA ILE A 88 -6.55 15.50 -1.29
C ILE A 88 -7.65 16.36 -0.69
N LEU A 89 -7.97 16.17 0.58
CA LEU A 89 -9.04 16.93 1.25
C LEU A 89 -8.62 18.37 1.56
N VAL A 90 -7.32 18.61 1.75
CA VAL A 90 -6.78 19.92 2.18
C VAL A 90 -5.69 20.38 1.21
N LEU A 91 -6.05 20.52 -0.07
CA LEU A 91 -5.12 20.79 -1.19
C LEU A 91 -4.15 21.95 -0.95
N HIS A 92 -4.59 23.03 -0.30
CA HIS A 92 -3.75 24.19 -0.01
C HIS A 92 -2.58 23.90 0.95
N ARG A 93 -2.61 22.75 1.65
CA ARG A 93 -1.55 22.26 2.54
C ARG A 93 -0.77 21.07 1.97
N ARG A 94 -0.97 20.72 0.69
CA ARG A 94 -0.33 19.54 0.07
C ARG A 94 1.19 19.48 0.30
N SER A 95 1.89 20.60 0.12
CA SER A 95 3.35 20.67 0.32
C SER A 95 3.77 20.28 1.74
N MET A 96 2.97 20.63 2.74
CA MET A 96 3.17 20.27 4.14
C MET A 96 3.02 18.76 4.33
N TYR A 97 1.95 18.14 3.80
CA TYR A 97 1.76 16.70 3.91
C TYR A 97 2.84 15.89 3.18
N LEU A 98 3.31 16.38 2.03
CA LEU A 98 4.47 15.80 1.34
C LEU A 98 5.74 15.86 2.20
N SER A 99 5.92 16.94 2.97
CA SER A 99 7.03 17.03 3.92
C SER A 99 6.92 16.00 5.04
N TYR A 100 5.70 15.64 5.48
CA TYR A 100 5.50 14.56 6.44
C TYR A 100 5.88 13.21 5.86
N PHE A 101 5.45 12.91 4.62
CA PHE A 101 5.86 11.68 3.93
C PHE A 101 7.38 11.58 3.85
N ARG A 102 8.06 12.64 3.40
CA ARG A 102 9.53 12.65 3.29
C ARG A 102 10.20 12.44 4.66
N PHE A 103 9.77 13.17 5.69
CA PHE A 103 10.32 12.99 7.02
C PHE A 103 10.05 11.58 7.58
N LEU A 104 8.79 11.18 7.71
CA LEU A 104 8.43 9.93 8.37
C LEU A 104 8.97 8.72 7.61
N ALA A 105 8.82 8.67 6.28
CA ALA A 105 9.19 7.48 5.49
C ALA A 105 10.69 7.44 5.15
N LEU A 106 11.29 8.58 4.80
CA LEU A 106 12.67 8.61 4.28
C LEU A 106 13.71 9.00 5.32
N GLU A 107 13.39 9.89 6.26
CA GLU A 107 14.34 10.32 7.30
C GLU A 107 14.22 9.48 8.57
N ALA A 108 13.03 9.46 9.17
CA ALA A 108 12.73 8.72 10.39
C ALA A 108 12.66 7.19 10.17
N LYS A 109 12.44 6.75 8.92
CA LYS A 109 12.31 5.34 8.52
C LYS A 109 11.18 4.61 9.25
N VAL A 110 10.05 5.28 9.42
CA VAL A 110 8.80 4.62 9.85
C VAL A 110 8.37 3.66 8.73
N PRO A 111 8.07 2.39 9.04
CA PRO A 111 7.70 1.42 8.00
C PRO A 111 6.41 1.81 7.27
N VAL A 112 6.37 1.53 5.98
CA VAL A 112 5.33 2.00 5.03
C VAL A 112 4.37 0.89 4.58
N ASP A 113 4.45 -0.28 5.22
CA ASP A 113 3.72 -1.51 4.90
C ASP A 113 2.48 -1.74 5.78
N SER A 114 2.12 -0.77 6.63
CA SER A 114 0.83 -0.79 7.32
C SER A 114 -0.33 -0.80 6.33
N ALA A 115 -1.37 -1.54 6.70
CA ALA A 115 -2.52 -1.78 5.86
C ALA A 115 -3.81 -1.60 6.65
N ASP A 116 -4.85 -1.15 5.96
CA ASP A 116 -6.18 -1.03 6.54
C ASP A 116 -6.85 -2.40 6.76
N LEU A 117 -8.10 -2.38 7.22
CA LEU A 117 -8.86 -3.61 7.47
C LEU A 117 -9.10 -4.47 6.21
N SER A 118 -9.02 -3.88 5.01
CA SER A 118 -9.05 -4.59 3.72
C SER A 118 -7.68 -5.12 3.30
N GLY A 119 -6.61 -4.79 4.02
CA GLY A 119 -5.24 -5.11 3.67
C GLY A 119 -4.63 -4.17 2.62
N ASN A 120 -5.24 -3.02 2.35
CA ASN A 120 -4.70 -2.05 1.40
C ASN A 120 -3.66 -1.16 2.09
N THR A 121 -2.46 -1.08 1.50
CA THR A 121 -1.40 -0.16 1.92
C THR A 121 -1.59 1.22 1.31
N THR A 122 -0.87 2.22 1.81
CA THR A 122 -0.89 3.57 1.24
C THR A 122 -0.40 3.61 -0.20
N LEU A 123 0.58 2.78 -0.55
CA LEU A 123 1.05 2.68 -1.93
C LEU A 123 -0.10 2.26 -2.85
N MET A 124 -0.87 1.24 -2.47
CA MET A 124 -2.02 0.78 -3.27
C MET A 124 -3.07 1.89 -3.45
N TYR A 125 -3.37 2.66 -2.40
CA TYR A 125 -4.29 3.80 -2.51
C TYR A 125 -3.73 4.96 -3.35
N SER A 126 -2.43 5.26 -3.27
CA SER A 126 -1.81 6.35 -4.03
C SER A 126 -1.87 6.16 -5.55
N ILE A 127 -1.97 4.92 -6.02
CA ILE A 127 -2.08 4.58 -7.45
C ILE A 127 -3.43 3.96 -7.84
N SER A 128 -4.39 3.90 -6.90
CA SER A 128 -5.77 3.49 -7.17
C SER A 128 -6.47 4.55 -8.03
N THR A 129 -7.14 4.19 -9.12
CA THR A 129 -7.79 5.20 -9.98
C THR A 129 -9.06 5.81 -9.38
N LYS A 130 -9.41 5.46 -8.13
CA LYS A 130 -10.62 5.87 -7.41
C LYS A 130 -10.26 6.46 -6.03
N PRO A 131 -10.38 7.78 -5.79
CA PRO A 131 -10.62 8.88 -6.73
C PRO A 131 -9.38 9.43 -7.47
N TYR A 132 -8.14 9.16 -7.03
CA TYR A 132 -6.97 10.00 -7.38
C TYR A 132 -5.74 9.17 -7.75
N LEU A 133 -4.86 9.72 -8.59
CA LEU A 133 -3.53 9.17 -8.85
C LEU A 133 -2.50 10.16 -8.30
N ASP A 134 -1.72 9.73 -7.31
CA ASP A 134 -0.68 10.52 -6.65
C ASP A 134 0.67 9.80 -6.76
N THR A 135 1.28 9.89 -7.93
CA THR A 135 2.58 9.25 -8.20
C THR A 135 3.70 9.85 -7.34
N GLU A 136 3.59 11.11 -6.90
CA GLU A 136 4.59 11.73 -6.03
C GLU A 136 4.62 11.06 -4.65
N VAL A 137 3.46 10.79 -4.05
CA VAL A 137 3.39 10.00 -2.81
C VAL A 137 3.85 8.56 -3.06
N ALA A 138 3.42 7.95 -4.17
CA ALA A 138 3.82 6.59 -4.53
C ALA A 138 5.34 6.44 -4.65
N GLU A 139 6.03 7.40 -5.28
CA GLU A 139 7.48 7.44 -5.41
C GLU A 139 8.19 7.53 -4.06
N ILE A 140 7.70 8.38 -3.14
CA ILE A 140 8.26 8.46 -1.78
C ILE A 140 8.14 7.11 -1.06
N LEU A 141 6.97 6.46 -1.16
CA LEU A 141 6.73 5.17 -0.52
C LEU A 141 7.59 4.05 -1.12
N LEU A 142 7.76 4.02 -2.45
CA LEU A 142 8.66 3.08 -3.12
C LEU A 142 10.12 3.30 -2.72
N GLN A 143 10.58 4.55 -2.61
CA GLN A 143 11.92 4.87 -2.09
C GLN A 143 12.10 4.42 -0.63
N ALA A 144 11.02 4.41 0.16
CA ALA A 144 11.01 3.88 1.52
C ALA A 144 10.90 2.33 1.59
N GLY A 145 10.79 1.65 0.45
CA GLY A 145 10.77 0.19 0.37
C GLY A 145 9.38 -0.44 0.35
N ALA A 146 8.32 0.30 0.05
CA ALA A 146 6.98 -0.25 -0.13
C ALA A 146 6.95 -1.30 -1.26
N ASP A 147 6.19 -2.37 -1.08
CA ASP A 147 6.02 -3.43 -2.09
C ASP A 147 4.92 -3.07 -3.09
N ILE A 148 5.31 -2.81 -4.34
CA ILE A 148 4.38 -2.56 -5.46
C ILE A 148 3.43 -3.75 -5.71
N ASN A 149 3.83 -4.96 -5.33
CA ASN A 149 3.07 -6.20 -5.50
C ASN A 149 2.40 -6.67 -4.21
N HIS A 150 2.26 -5.79 -3.21
CA HIS A 150 1.53 -6.10 -1.99
C HIS A 150 0.13 -6.63 -2.31
N ARG A 151 -0.25 -7.71 -1.62
CA ARG A 151 -1.56 -8.35 -1.79
C ARG A 151 -2.43 -8.01 -0.60
N ASN A 152 -3.56 -7.38 -0.87
CA ASN A 152 -4.56 -7.10 0.15
C ASN A 152 -5.31 -8.37 0.57
N ARG A 153 -6.28 -8.24 1.46
CA ARG A 153 -7.06 -9.38 1.98
C ARG A 153 -8.00 -10.00 0.96
N TYR A 154 -8.15 -9.43 -0.23
CA TYR A 154 -8.84 -10.05 -1.35
C TYR A 154 -7.86 -10.78 -2.28
N GLY A 155 -6.57 -10.84 -1.93
CA GLY A 155 -5.49 -11.37 -2.77
C GLY A 155 -5.08 -10.43 -3.91
N SER A 156 -5.74 -9.29 -4.06
CA SER A 156 -5.53 -8.33 -5.14
C SER A 156 -4.27 -7.51 -4.91
N VAL A 157 -3.54 -7.25 -6.00
CA VAL A 157 -2.56 -6.16 -6.11
C VAL A 157 -3.23 -4.89 -6.67
N ALA A 158 -2.58 -3.73 -6.52
CA ALA A 158 -3.09 -2.43 -6.97
C ALA A 158 -3.61 -2.41 -8.42
N ALA A 159 -2.98 -3.18 -9.32
CA ALA A 159 -3.40 -3.28 -10.71
C ALA A 159 -4.85 -3.79 -10.90
N HIS A 160 -5.40 -4.59 -9.97
CA HIS A 160 -6.80 -5.02 -10.04
C HIS A 160 -7.75 -3.82 -9.95
N ASP A 161 -7.47 -2.89 -9.03
CA ASP A 161 -8.28 -1.68 -8.87
C ASP A 161 -8.05 -0.68 -10.01
N ILE A 162 -6.80 -0.54 -10.47
CA ILE A 162 -6.44 0.35 -11.58
C ILE A 162 -7.28 0.06 -12.83
N VAL A 163 -7.40 -1.22 -13.21
CA VAL A 163 -8.10 -1.62 -14.45
C VAL A 163 -9.63 -1.61 -14.30
N MET A 164 -10.18 -1.49 -13.09
CA MET A 164 -11.61 -1.34 -12.86
C MET A 164 -12.04 0.14 -12.99
N ALA A 165 -11.82 0.75 -14.15
CA ALA A 165 -12.14 2.16 -14.41
C ALA A 165 -13.62 2.50 -14.10
N MET A 166 -13.83 3.59 -13.36
CA MET A 166 -15.18 4.14 -13.08
C MET A 166 -15.48 5.43 -13.86
N ASP A 167 -14.46 6.04 -14.45
CA ASP A 167 -14.57 7.26 -15.27
C ASP A 167 -13.96 6.99 -16.65
N TYR A 168 -14.81 7.04 -17.68
CA TYR A 168 -14.43 6.85 -19.08
C TYR A 168 -14.33 8.17 -19.87
N SER A 169 -14.31 9.32 -19.19
CA SER A 169 -13.91 10.58 -19.80
C SER A 169 -12.45 10.52 -20.30
N PRO A 170 -12.02 11.41 -21.21
CA PRO A 170 -10.61 11.46 -21.63
C PRO A 170 -9.63 11.55 -20.46
N ALA A 171 -9.97 12.31 -19.41
CA ALA A 171 -9.15 12.43 -18.20
C ALA A 171 -9.12 11.12 -17.39
N GLY A 172 -10.26 10.46 -17.20
CA GLY A 172 -10.37 9.17 -16.52
C GLY A 172 -9.60 8.06 -17.23
N LYS A 173 -9.74 7.96 -18.56
CA LYS A 173 -8.97 7.02 -19.39
C LYS A 173 -7.47 7.24 -19.27
N LYS A 174 -7.03 8.50 -19.38
CA LYS A 174 -5.61 8.87 -19.21
C LYS A 174 -5.10 8.46 -17.83
N LYS A 175 -5.86 8.76 -16.77
CA LYS A 175 -5.50 8.39 -15.39
C LYS A 175 -5.30 6.88 -15.22
N VAL A 176 -6.17 6.05 -15.82
CA VAL A 176 -6.06 4.59 -15.77
C VAL A 176 -4.81 4.09 -16.50
N VAL A 177 -4.51 4.65 -17.67
CA VAL A 177 -3.31 4.32 -18.45
C VAL A 177 -2.04 4.72 -17.70
N ASP A 178 -2.01 5.93 -17.13
CA ASP A 178 -0.87 6.45 -16.38
C ASP A 178 -0.62 5.63 -15.11
N ALA A 179 -1.67 5.28 -14.37
CA ALA A 179 -1.57 4.44 -13.17
C ALA A 179 -1.02 3.04 -13.51
N LEU A 180 -1.54 2.38 -14.56
CA LEU A 180 -1.06 1.06 -14.96
C LEU A 180 0.39 1.12 -15.47
N ARG A 181 0.74 2.17 -16.21
CA ARG A 181 2.11 2.41 -16.67
C ARG A 181 3.05 2.56 -15.47
N PHE A 182 2.72 3.42 -14.52
CA PHE A 182 3.51 3.63 -13.30
C PHE A 182 3.71 2.31 -12.54
N PHE A 183 2.64 1.54 -12.36
CA PHE A 183 2.69 0.22 -11.70
C PHE A 183 3.68 -0.72 -12.40
N LEU A 184 3.61 -0.84 -13.73
CA LEU A 184 4.48 -1.72 -14.52
C LEU A 184 5.94 -1.26 -14.53
N GLU A 185 6.19 0.05 -14.70
CA GLU A 185 7.52 0.64 -14.72
C GLU A 185 8.25 0.47 -13.38
N ASN A 186 7.51 0.39 -12.28
CA ASN A 186 8.04 0.14 -10.94
C ASN A 186 8.05 -1.36 -10.55
N GLY A 187 7.92 -2.27 -11.51
CA GLY A 187 8.07 -3.72 -11.28
C GLY A 187 6.80 -4.44 -10.83
N GLY A 188 5.63 -3.82 -10.99
CA GLY A 188 4.34 -4.43 -10.72
C GLY A 188 4.02 -5.59 -11.68
N ASP A 189 3.46 -6.67 -11.15
CA ASP A 189 3.07 -7.87 -11.88
C ASP A 189 1.56 -7.98 -12.04
N ILE A 190 1.08 -7.81 -13.26
CA ILE A 190 -0.34 -7.90 -13.64
C ILE A 190 -0.87 -9.35 -13.74
N ASN A 191 0.00 -10.34 -13.55
CA ASN A 191 -0.33 -11.76 -13.61
C ASN A 191 -0.50 -12.39 -12.21
N ILE A 192 -0.30 -11.64 -11.13
CA ILE A 192 -0.66 -12.09 -9.78
C ILE A 192 -2.18 -12.26 -9.74
N ALA A 193 -2.62 -13.46 -9.34
CA ALA A 193 -4.03 -13.76 -9.17
C ALA A 193 -4.53 -13.33 -7.78
N ASP A 194 -5.74 -12.79 -7.74
CA ASP A 194 -6.47 -12.51 -6.51
C ASP A 194 -6.99 -13.78 -5.82
N GLY A 195 -7.74 -13.62 -4.74
CA GLY A 195 -8.32 -14.72 -3.97
C GLY A 195 -9.32 -15.57 -4.75
N ASP A 196 -9.89 -15.04 -5.84
CA ASP A 196 -10.82 -15.74 -6.73
C ASP A 196 -10.11 -16.28 -8.00
N GLY A 197 -8.77 -16.23 -8.05
CA GLY A 197 -7.96 -16.71 -9.18
C GLY A 197 -7.98 -15.79 -10.40
N VAL A 198 -8.43 -14.54 -10.26
CA VAL A 198 -8.52 -13.54 -11.32
C VAL A 198 -7.23 -12.73 -11.35
N THR A 199 -6.64 -12.49 -12.52
CA THR A 199 -5.51 -11.56 -12.65
C THR A 199 -5.97 -10.19 -13.13
N ALA A 200 -5.22 -9.13 -12.81
CA ALA A 200 -5.46 -7.78 -13.33
C ALA A 200 -5.47 -7.76 -14.88
N LYS A 201 -4.60 -8.55 -15.52
CA LYS A 201 -4.63 -8.74 -16.97
C LYS A 201 -5.97 -9.28 -17.48
N ARG A 202 -6.55 -10.27 -16.79
CA ARG A 202 -7.86 -10.85 -17.15
C ARG A 202 -8.98 -9.81 -17.02
N ILE A 203 -8.98 -9.02 -15.95
CA ILE A 203 -9.98 -7.95 -15.73
C ILE A 203 -9.83 -6.84 -16.78
N GLY A 204 -8.60 -6.40 -17.06
CA GLY A 204 -8.33 -5.29 -17.97
C GLY A 204 -8.53 -5.60 -19.46
N THR A 205 -8.49 -6.88 -19.86
CA THR A 205 -8.64 -7.28 -21.27
C THR A 205 -9.95 -6.79 -21.91
N PRO A 206 -11.15 -7.03 -21.34
CA PRO A 206 -12.39 -6.47 -21.89
C PRO A 206 -12.43 -4.94 -21.86
N VAL A 207 -11.73 -4.29 -20.91
CA VAL A 207 -11.68 -2.82 -20.75
C VAL A 207 -10.95 -2.15 -21.91
N GLN A 208 -10.09 -2.85 -22.64
CA GLN A 208 -9.40 -2.34 -23.84
C GLN A 208 -10.36 -1.81 -24.91
N ARG A 209 -11.59 -2.32 -24.97
CA ARG A 209 -12.62 -1.80 -25.89
C ARG A 209 -13.00 -0.35 -25.59
N LEU A 210 -12.89 0.04 -24.32
CA LEU A 210 -13.21 1.38 -23.84
C LEU A 210 -11.94 2.25 -23.72
N ILE A 211 -10.79 1.63 -23.43
CA ILE A 211 -9.48 2.26 -23.25
C ILE A 211 -8.43 1.50 -24.10
N PRO A 212 -8.38 1.71 -25.42
CA PRO A 212 -7.48 0.98 -26.32
C PRO A 212 -6.00 1.03 -25.92
N GLU A 213 -5.57 2.12 -25.29
CA GLU A 213 -4.22 2.35 -24.81
C GLU A 213 -3.77 1.36 -23.71
N LEU A 214 -4.70 0.64 -23.08
CA LEU A 214 -4.37 -0.46 -22.18
C LEU A 214 -3.84 -1.69 -22.90
N GLY A 215 -4.17 -1.88 -24.18
CA GLY A 215 -3.77 -3.06 -24.95
C GLY A 215 -2.27 -3.34 -24.90
N PRO A 216 -1.41 -2.37 -25.30
CA PRO A 216 0.04 -2.52 -25.22
C PRO A 216 0.55 -2.84 -23.81
N LEU A 217 -0.01 -2.20 -22.77
CA LEU A 217 0.40 -2.39 -21.37
C LEU A 217 0.06 -3.79 -20.84
N LEU A 218 -1.11 -4.32 -21.21
CA LEU A 218 -1.58 -5.64 -20.76
C LEU A 218 -0.96 -6.79 -21.55
N ASN A 219 -0.63 -6.55 -22.82
CA ASN A 219 -0.07 -7.57 -23.71
C ASN A 219 1.45 -7.64 -23.64
N GLY A 220 2.14 -6.53 -23.37
CA GLY A 220 3.61 -6.44 -23.31
C GLY A 220 4.25 -6.98 -22.03
N GLY A 221 3.60 -7.91 -21.31
CA GLY A 221 3.98 -8.35 -19.97
C GLY A 221 5.44 -8.78 -19.85
N GLY A 222 6.24 -7.94 -19.18
CA GLY A 222 7.64 -8.18 -18.85
C GLY A 222 8.47 -6.91 -19.00
N GLY A 223 8.52 -6.09 -17.94
CA GLY A 223 9.32 -4.87 -17.91
C GLY A 223 10.77 -5.14 -18.33
N SER A 224 11.15 -4.63 -19.50
CA SER A 224 12.52 -4.17 -19.75
C SER A 224 12.65 -2.77 -19.14
N GLY A 225 12.56 -2.70 -17.81
CA GLY A 225 12.84 -1.50 -17.04
C GLY A 225 14.05 -1.81 -16.17
N ASN A 226 15.11 -1.02 -16.30
CA ASN A 226 16.36 -1.17 -15.56
C ASN A 226 16.10 -1.51 -14.09
N ALA A 227 16.54 -2.69 -13.67
CA ALA A 227 16.69 -3.03 -12.28
C ALA A 227 17.71 -2.07 -11.67
N SER A 228 17.25 -0.92 -11.17
CA SER A 228 17.97 -0.26 -10.10
C SER A 228 17.96 -1.23 -8.93
N ALA A 229 19.14 -1.41 -8.34
CA ALA A 229 19.43 -2.49 -7.42
C ALA A 229 18.59 -2.40 -6.14
N ALA A 230 17.37 -2.93 -6.17
CA ALA A 230 16.74 -3.49 -4.99
C ALA A 230 17.54 -4.74 -4.65
N THR A 231 18.36 -4.65 -3.61
CA THR A 231 19.12 -5.78 -3.07
C THR A 231 18.12 -6.86 -2.67
N LYS A 232 17.82 -7.79 -3.58
CA LYS A 232 17.05 -8.99 -3.28
C LYS A 232 17.74 -9.66 -2.10
N ALA A 233 17.10 -9.66 -0.93
CA ALA A 233 17.51 -10.51 0.16
C ALA A 233 17.63 -11.93 -0.40
N LYS A 234 18.83 -12.50 -0.32
CA LYS A 234 19.17 -13.78 -0.92
C LYS A 234 18.23 -14.83 -0.29
N LYS A 235 17.25 -15.33 -1.07
CA LYS A 235 16.33 -16.38 -0.59
C LYS A 235 17.18 -17.56 -0.13
N VAL A 236 17.08 -17.93 1.15
CA VAL A 236 17.80 -19.08 1.73
C VAL A 236 17.31 -20.35 1.02
N GLY A 237 18.21 -21.04 0.33
CA GLY A 237 17.92 -22.29 -0.35
C GLY A 237 17.61 -23.41 0.65
N ARG A 238 16.80 -24.40 0.23
CA ARG A 238 16.39 -25.53 1.09
C ARG A 238 17.58 -26.26 1.76
N ASN A 239 18.74 -26.28 1.12
CA ASN A 239 19.95 -26.94 1.60
C ASN A 239 20.98 -25.97 2.24
N ASP A 240 20.72 -24.66 2.24
CA ASP A 240 21.59 -23.64 2.84
C ASP A 240 21.52 -23.69 4.38
N PRO A 241 22.54 -23.16 5.08
CA PRO A 241 22.49 -22.97 6.52
C PRO A 241 21.27 -22.14 6.94
N CYS A 242 20.57 -22.57 7.99
CA CYS A 242 19.38 -21.90 8.49
C CYS A 242 19.75 -20.57 9.18
N SER A 243 18.99 -19.51 8.90
CA SER A 243 19.23 -18.15 9.40
C SER A 243 18.95 -17.97 10.90
N CYS A 244 18.29 -18.92 11.56
CA CYS A 244 17.99 -18.86 13.00
C CYS A 244 19.16 -19.20 13.93
N GLY A 245 20.38 -19.34 13.40
CA GLY A 245 21.58 -19.64 14.19
C GLY A 245 21.73 -21.11 14.63
N SER A 246 20.82 -22.00 14.22
CA SER A 246 20.80 -23.41 14.65
C SER A 246 21.93 -24.29 14.06
N LYS A 247 22.73 -23.76 13.14
CA LYS A 247 23.76 -24.46 12.34
C LYS A 247 23.24 -25.66 11.52
N LYS A 248 21.91 -25.85 11.42
CA LYS A 248 21.27 -26.89 10.60
C LYS A 248 20.93 -26.36 9.21
N LYS A 249 20.70 -27.25 8.23
CA LYS A 249 20.15 -26.87 6.91
C LYS A 249 18.71 -26.35 7.07
N TYR A 250 18.31 -25.36 6.27
CA TYR A 250 16.99 -24.72 6.35
C TYR A 250 15.84 -25.72 6.36
N LYS A 251 15.85 -26.72 5.46
CA LYS A 251 14.82 -27.79 5.39
C LYS A 251 14.66 -28.65 6.64
N VAL A 252 15.66 -28.68 7.53
CA VAL A 252 15.67 -29.51 8.75
C VAL A 252 15.36 -28.67 10.00
N CYS A 253 15.23 -27.35 9.85
CA CYS A 253 14.97 -26.40 10.92
C CYS A 253 13.69 -25.61 10.65
N CYS A 254 13.81 -24.34 10.29
CA CYS A 254 12.66 -23.45 10.09
C CYS A 254 11.87 -23.73 8.80
N GLY A 255 12.45 -24.48 7.85
CA GLY A 255 11.80 -24.92 6.61
C GLY A 255 11.18 -26.32 6.70
N LYS A 256 10.93 -26.83 7.91
CA LYS A 256 10.13 -28.04 8.11
C LYS A 256 8.66 -27.68 7.91
N VAL A 257 8.07 -28.18 6.84
CA VAL A 257 6.62 -28.34 6.72
C VAL A 257 6.29 -29.73 7.26
#